data_AF-A0A3A3H627-F1
#
_entry.id   AF-A0A3A3H627-F1
#
_cell.length_a   1.000
_cell.length_b   1.000
_cell.length_c   1.000
_cell.angle_alpha   90.00
_cell.angle_beta   90.00
_cell.angle_gamma   90.00
#
_symmetry.space_group_name_H-M   'P 1'
#
loop_
_entity.id
_entity.type
_entity.pdbx_description
1 polymer ?
#
loop_
_entity_poly.entity_id
_entity_poly.type
_entity_poly.pdbx_seq_one_letter_code
_entity_poly.pdbx_strand_id
1 'polypeptide(L)'
;MLDNPVASLAYQGTQQQGLVNTLHGQLVADMARISDLDSVLIEMIVKGAAYPTISFDSIVDLAASGSGGRLLFNMRVDSHADIRRVAAIASTSGGGVTLLLLDFTDMSIEVCEATTDLYPVVVAIARWTNQPLNEQVSASCEPALLKLLDALSAS
;
A
#
# COMPACT_ATOMS: atom_id res chain seq x y z
N MET A 1 10.39 15.20 57.52
CA MET A 1 9.78 15.31 56.18
C MET A 1 10.60 14.38 55.29
N LEU A 2 10.17 13.12 55.18
CA LEU A 2 10.92 12.08 54.45
C LEU A 2 10.37 12.05 53.02
N ASP A 3 11.15 12.52 52.05
CA ASP A 3 10.90 12.27 50.64
C ASP A 3 10.82 10.76 50.45
N ASN A 4 9.68 10.26 49.97
CA ASN A 4 9.47 8.85 49.71
C ASN A 4 9.96 8.55 48.28
N PRO A 5 11.17 7.97 48.11
CA PRO A 5 11.79 7.81 46.80
C PRO A 5 11.01 6.86 45.88
N VAL A 6 10.19 5.96 46.47
CA VAL A 6 9.35 5.01 45.72
C VAL A 6 8.25 5.74 44.94
N ALA A 7 7.68 6.81 45.51
CA ALA A 7 6.68 7.62 44.82
C ALA A 7 7.31 8.38 43.65
N SER A 8 8.46 9.03 43.85
CA SER A 8 9.15 9.77 42.79
C SER A 8 9.55 8.88 41.60
N LEU A 9 9.97 7.63 41.84
CA LEU A 9 10.30 6.67 40.78
C LEU A 9 9.06 6.22 39.98
N ALA A 10 7.92 5.99 40.66
CA ALA A 10 6.67 5.65 39.99
C ALA A 10 6.11 6.82 39.15
N TYR A 11 6.23 8.05 39.66
CA TYR A 11 5.88 9.28 38.94
C TYR A 11 6.79 9.52 37.73
N GLN A 12 8.10 9.28 37.86
CA GLN A 12 9.03 9.37 36.73
C GLN A 12 8.76 8.31 35.66
N GLY A 13 8.45 7.07 36.07
CA GLY A 13 8.07 6.00 35.14
C GLY A 13 6.79 6.32 34.37
N THR A 14 5.76 6.84 35.04
CA THR A 14 4.50 7.26 34.36
C THR A 14 4.70 8.46 33.43
N GLN A 15 5.52 9.44 33.82
CA GLN A 15 5.88 10.58 32.96
C GLN A 15 6.65 10.12 31.70
N GLN A 16 7.63 9.23 31.86
CA GLN A 16 8.39 8.68 30.74
C GLN A 16 7.50 7.84 29.80
N GLN A 17 6.61 7.02 30.35
CA GLN A 17 5.66 6.24 29.55
C GLN A 17 4.70 7.14 28.75
N GLY A 18 4.23 8.23 29.35
CA GLY A 18 3.36 9.22 28.68
C GLY A 18 4.06 9.93 27.52
N LEU A 19 5.35 10.28 27.68
CA LEU A 19 6.16 10.86 26.62
C LEU A 19 6.37 9.87 25.45
N VAL A 20 6.67 8.61 25.75
CA VAL A 20 6.83 7.56 24.71
C VAL A 20 5.55 7.37 23.91
N ASN A 21 4.39 7.29 24.58
CA ASN A 21 3.11 7.14 23.89
C ASN A 21 2.77 8.36 23.01
N THR A 22 3.11 9.57 23.47
CA THR A 22 2.90 10.81 22.71
C THR A 22 3.78 10.84 21.46
N LEU A 23 5.07 10.53 21.60
CA LEU A 23 6.01 10.47 20.48
C LEU A 23 5.62 9.38 19.47
N HIS A 24 5.18 8.22 19.95
CA HIS A 24 4.68 7.16 19.09
C HIS A 24 3.44 7.61 18.30
N GLY A 25 2.48 8.27 18.97
CA GLY A 25 1.29 8.81 18.30
C GLY A 25 1.63 9.86 17.25
N GLN A 26 2.57 10.77 17.54
CA GLN A 26 3.05 11.77 16.56
C GLN A 26 3.72 11.12 15.36
N LEU A 27 4.60 10.14 15.59
CA LEU A 27 5.28 9.42 14.52
C LEU A 27 4.30 8.69 13.60
N VAL A 28 3.30 8.00 14.17
CA VAL A 28 2.25 7.33 13.40
C VAL A 28 1.44 8.32 12.56
N ALA A 29 1.09 9.48 13.12
CA ALA A 29 0.36 10.52 12.40
C ALA A 29 1.19 11.13 11.26
N ASP A 30 2.49 11.33 11.46
CA ASP A 30 3.39 11.83 10.41
C ASP A 30 3.57 10.82 9.29
N MET A 31 3.74 9.53 9.62
CA MET A 31 3.82 8.46 8.62
C MET A 31 2.54 8.35 7.78
N ALA A 32 1.36 8.46 8.42
CA ALA A 32 0.08 8.46 7.71
C ALA A 32 -0.01 9.64 6.72
N ARG A 33 0.35 10.85 7.16
CA ARG A 33 0.35 12.04 6.28
C ARG A 33 1.29 11.91 5.09
N ILE A 34 2.43 11.25 5.27
CA ILE A 34 3.39 11.02 4.19
C ILE A 34 2.83 9.96 3.21
N SER A 35 2.17 8.91 3.72
CA SER A 35 1.48 7.92 2.89
C SER A 35 0.43 8.57 1.99
N ASP A 36 -0.40 9.44 2.56
CA ASP A 36 -1.43 10.19 1.81
C ASP A 36 -0.81 11.07 0.70
N LEU A 37 0.37 11.66 0.95
CA LEU A 37 1.05 12.48 -0.05
C LEU A 37 1.59 11.64 -1.21
N ASP A 38 2.11 10.45 -0.91
CA ASP A 38 2.65 9.53 -1.92
C ASP A 38 1.54 8.98 -2.82
N SER A 39 0.36 8.66 -2.26
CA SER A 39 -0.79 8.20 -3.04
C SER A 39 -1.33 9.32 -3.94
N VAL A 40 -1.39 10.56 -3.46
CA VAL A 40 -1.74 11.75 -4.27
C VAL A 40 -0.73 11.98 -5.40
N LEU A 41 0.57 11.84 -5.14
CA LEU A 41 1.59 12.00 -6.17
C LEU A 41 1.44 10.94 -7.27
N ILE A 42 1.21 9.68 -6.89
CA ILE A 42 0.93 8.60 -7.83
C ILE A 42 -0.33 8.91 -8.65
N GLU A 43 -1.40 9.36 -8.02
CA GLU A 43 -2.64 9.75 -8.70
C GLU A 43 -2.40 10.87 -9.72
N MET A 44 -1.63 11.90 -9.36
CA MET A 44 -1.26 12.98 -10.28
C MET A 44 -0.43 12.49 -11.47
N ILE A 45 0.51 11.57 -11.25
CA ILE A 45 1.31 10.96 -12.31
C ILE A 45 0.42 10.17 -13.26
N VAL A 46 -0.50 9.34 -12.73
CA VAL A 46 -1.42 8.52 -13.53
C VAL A 46 -2.38 9.41 -14.32
N LYS A 47 -2.95 10.45 -13.72
CA LYS A 47 -3.86 11.40 -14.40
C LYS A 47 -3.16 12.28 -15.43
N GLY A 48 -1.88 12.60 -15.20
CA GLY A 48 -1.05 13.36 -16.13
C GLY A 48 -0.49 12.51 -17.27
N ALA A 49 -0.50 11.18 -17.13
CA ALA A 49 -0.07 10.27 -18.16
C ALA A 49 -1.03 10.29 -19.36
N ALA A 50 -0.49 10.13 -20.56
CA ALA A 50 -1.27 10.11 -21.79
C ALA A 50 -1.99 8.76 -22.00
N TYR A 51 -2.68 8.22 -20.99
CA TYR A 51 -3.48 7.00 -21.15
C TYR A 51 -4.73 7.27 -22.02
N PRO A 52 -5.14 6.38 -22.94
CA PRO A 52 -4.55 5.07 -23.29
C PRO A 52 -3.51 5.09 -24.43
N THR A 53 -2.95 6.25 -24.76
CA THR A 53 -1.89 6.38 -25.79
C THR A 53 -0.62 5.61 -25.40
N ILE A 54 -0.34 5.50 -24.09
CA ILE A 54 0.73 4.64 -23.55
C ILE A 54 0.14 3.43 -22.83
N SER A 55 0.92 2.35 -22.70
CA SER A 55 0.44 1.11 -22.08
C SER A 55 0.29 1.25 -20.57
N PHE A 56 -0.54 0.36 -20.00
CA PHE A 56 -0.66 0.24 -18.53
C PHE A 56 0.69 -0.03 -17.86
N ASP A 57 1.53 -0.89 -18.46
CA ASP A 57 2.87 -1.19 -17.94
C ASP A 57 3.74 0.07 -17.86
N SER A 58 3.71 0.93 -18.91
CA SER A 58 4.43 2.20 -18.89
C SER A 58 3.91 3.17 -17.84
N ILE A 59 2.62 3.16 -17.53
CA ILE A 59 2.04 3.98 -16.47
C ILE A 59 2.46 3.48 -15.10
N VAL A 60 2.44 2.17 -14.88
CA VAL A 60 2.89 1.56 -13.63
C VAL A 60 4.36 1.90 -13.38
N ASP A 61 5.21 1.78 -14.40
CA ASP A 61 6.63 2.15 -14.32
C ASP A 61 6.83 3.64 -14.04
N LEU A 62 6.05 4.50 -14.71
CA LEU A 62 6.08 5.95 -14.50
C LEU A 62 5.62 6.33 -13.08
N ALA A 63 4.57 5.69 -12.59
CA ALA A 63 4.04 5.90 -11.24
C ALA A 63 5.06 5.47 -10.18
N ALA A 64 5.65 4.28 -10.31
CA ALA A 64 6.64 3.79 -9.35
C ALA A 64 7.91 4.64 -9.35
N SER A 65 8.47 4.93 -10.53
CA SER A 65 9.69 5.74 -10.63
C SER A 65 9.47 7.21 -10.27
N GLY A 66 8.35 7.79 -10.68
CA GLY A 66 8.02 9.20 -10.46
C GLY A 66 7.66 9.52 -9.01
N SER A 67 7.11 8.55 -8.27
CA SER A 67 6.84 8.70 -6.83
C SER A 67 8.01 8.29 -5.94
N GLY A 68 9.06 7.69 -6.50
CA GLY A 68 10.11 7.02 -5.70
C GLY A 68 9.62 5.76 -4.99
N GLY A 69 8.45 5.25 -5.39
CA GLY A 69 7.86 4.01 -4.89
C GLY A 69 8.51 2.75 -5.47
N ARG A 70 8.18 1.60 -4.89
CA ARG A 70 8.63 0.29 -5.35
C ARG A 70 7.46 -0.53 -5.86
N LEU A 71 7.52 -0.94 -7.13
CA LEU A 71 6.57 -1.89 -7.69
C LEU A 71 6.64 -3.23 -6.93
N LEU A 72 5.50 -3.68 -6.40
CA LEU A 72 5.35 -4.96 -5.71
C LEU A 72 4.88 -6.05 -6.67
N PHE A 73 3.88 -5.74 -7.50
CA PHE A 73 3.38 -6.61 -8.56
C PHE A 73 2.61 -5.80 -9.60
N ASN A 74 2.49 -6.37 -10.79
CA ASN A 74 1.63 -5.92 -11.89
C ASN A 74 1.10 -7.17 -12.60
N MET A 75 -0.21 -7.40 -12.51
CA MET A 75 -0.82 -8.65 -12.93
C MET A 75 -2.10 -8.43 -13.73
N ARG A 76 -2.46 -9.43 -14.54
CA ARG A 76 -3.80 -9.57 -15.09
C ARG A 76 -4.74 -10.18 -14.07
N VAL A 77 -6.01 -9.85 -14.21
CA VAL A 77 -7.12 -10.40 -13.46
C VAL A 77 -8.07 -11.00 -14.49
N ASP A 78 -8.26 -12.32 -14.45
CA ASP A 78 -9.07 -13.01 -15.45
C ASP A 78 -10.51 -13.20 -14.97
N SER A 79 -10.73 -13.25 -13.65
CA SER A 79 -12.02 -13.66 -13.07
C SER A 79 -12.84 -12.52 -12.43
N HIS A 80 -12.40 -11.27 -12.54
CA HIS A 80 -13.11 -10.10 -11.97
C HIS A 80 -13.93 -9.37 -13.04
N ALA A 81 -15.14 -8.93 -12.69
CA ALA A 81 -16.09 -8.35 -13.64
C ALA A 81 -15.62 -6.99 -14.20
N ASP A 82 -15.08 -6.14 -13.32
CA ASP A 82 -14.81 -4.74 -13.65
C ASP A 82 -13.32 -4.42 -13.83
N ILE A 83 -12.43 -5.29 -13.35
CA ILE A 83 -11.00 -5.03 -13.26
C ILE A 83 -10.28 -6.06 -14.11
N ARG A 84 -9.41 -5.59 -15.02
CA ARG A 84 -8.62 -6.42 -15.92
C ARG A 84 -7.17 -6.53 -15.51
N ARG A 85 -6.61 -5.48 -14.92
CA ARG A 85 -5.24 -5.48 -14.39
C ARG A 85 -5.17 -4.76 -13.07
N VAL A 86 -4.26 -5.21 -12.22
CA VAL A 86 -3.89 -4.52 -10.99
C VAL A 86 -2.39 -4.39 -10.90
N ALA A 87 -1.92 -3.25 -10.40
CA ALA A 87 -0.57 -3.10 -9.93
C ALA A 87 -0.57 -2.55 -8.50
N ALA A 88 0.47 -2.88 -7.74
CA ALA A 88 0.66 -2.39 -6.39
C ALA A 88 2.05 -1.75 -6.25
N ILE A 89 2.09 -0.53 -5.72
CA ILE A 89 3.30 0.26 -5.51
C ILE A 89 3.41 0.56 -4.01
N ALA A 90 4.50 0.11 -3.39
CA ALA A 90 4.82 0.48 -2.02
C ALA A 90 5.47 1.86 -1.98
N SER A 91 4.97 2.73 -1.10
CA SER A 91 5.67 3.95 -0.69
C SER A 91 6.98 3.59 0.03
N THR A 92 8.03 4.36 -0.23
CA THR A 92 9.32 4.25 0.46
C THR A 92 9.45 5.19 1.66
N SER A 93 8.50 6.13 1.82
CA SER A 93 8.53 7.24 2.77
C SER A 93 7.50 7.13 3.89
N GLY A 94 6.36 6.46 3.66
CA GLY A 94 5.25 6.35 4.62
C GLY A 94 4.77 4.92 4.90
N GLY A 95 5.25 3.91 4.17
CA GLY A 95 4.84 2.51 4.34
C GLY A 95 3.46 2.18 3.76
N GLY A 96 2.87 3.12 3.01
CA GLY A 96 1.65 2.97 2.21
C GLY A 96 1.78 1.96 1.07
N VAL A 97 0.65 1.41 0.62
CA VAL A 97 0.54 0.69 -0.65
C VAL A 97 -0.54 1.35 -1.49
N THR A 98 -0.16 1.85 -2.66
CA THR A 98 -1.09 2.38 -3.66
C THR A 98 -1.34 1.32 -4.73
N LEU A 99 -2.61 1.11 -5.07
CA LEU A 99 -3.08 0.20 -6.10
C LEU A 99 -3.49 1.00 -7.34
N LEU A 100 -3.13 0.49 -8.51
CA LEU A 100 -3.60 0.96 -9.80
C LEU A 100 -4.51 -0.12 -10.38
N LEU A 101 -5.77 0.20 -10.60
CA LEU A 101 -6.78 -0.73 -11.12
C LEU A 101 -7.13 -0.32 -12.55
N LEU A 102 -6.82 -1.18 -13.51
CA LEU A 102 -7.26 -0.99 -14.88
C LEU A 102 -8.62 -1.64 -15.07
N ASP A 103 -9.58 -0.86 -15.57
CA ASP A 103 -10.92 -1.33 -15.83
C ASP A 103 -10.99 -2.34 -17.00
N PHE A 104 -12.11 -3.04 -17.12
CA PHE A 104 -12.29 -4.03 -18.19
C PHE A 104 -12.42 -3.39 -19.58
N THR A 105 -12.61 -2.07 -19.69
CA THR A 105 -12.70 -1.38 -20.98
C THR A 105 -11.34 -0.93 -21.53
N ASP A 106 -10.24 -1.06 -20.76
CA ASP A 106 -8.91 -0.50 -21.07
C ASP A 106 -8.92 1.04 -21.23
N MET A 107 -9.87 1.74 -20.60
CA MET A 107 -10.04 3.19 -20.78
C MET A 107 -9.74 3.98 -19.51
N SER A 108 -9.88 3.38 -18.34
CA SER A 108 -9.67 4.10 -17.08
C SER A 108 -8.79 3.33 -16.12
N ILE A 109 -7.86 4.06 -15.50
CA ILE A 109 -7.05 3.58 -14.39
C ILE A 109 -7.54 4.30 -13.14
N GLU A 110 -8.06 3.53 -12.20
CA GLU A 110 -8.37 4.01 -10.86
C GLU A 110 -7.12 3.87 -9.98
N VAL A 111 -6.92 4.85 -9.09
CA VAL A 111 -5.84 4.86 -8.11
C VAL A 111 -6.48 4.86 -6.73
N CYS A 112 -6.18 3.85 -5.92
CA CYS A 112 -6.67 3.76 -4.56
C CYS A 112 -5.58 3.32 -3.59
N GLU A 113 -5.71 3.67 -2.31
CA GLU A 113 -4.78 3.24 -1.27
C GLU A 113 -5.31 1.95 -0.63
N ALA A 114 -4.43 0.95 -0.50
CA ALA A 114 -4.79 -0.27 0.21
C ALA A 114 -4.84 0.03 1.70
N THR A 115 -5.94 -0.35 2.35
CA THR A 115 -6.04 -0.28 3.80
C THR A 115 -5.06 -1.28 4.44
N THR A 116 -4.61 -0.97 5.66
CA THR A 116 -3.55 -1.75 6.33
C THR A 116 -3.94 -3.22 6.61
N ASP A 117 -5.24 -3.52 6.70
CA ASP A 117 -5.76 -4.89 6.83
C ASP A 117 -5.59 -5.72 5.55
N LEU A 118 -5.42 -5.08 4.40
CA LEU A 118 -5.16 -5.74 3.11
C LEU A 118 -3.67 -6.02 2.89
N TYR A 119 -2.77 -5.45 3.69
CA TYR A 119 -1.32 -5.61 3.53
C TYR A 119 -0.88 -7.08 3.55
N PRO A 120 -1.40 -7.98 4.41
CA PRO A 120 -1.06 -9.40 4.35
C PRO A 120 -1.40 -10.04 3.00
N VAL A 121 -2.51 -9.63 2.37
CA VAL A 121 -2.94 -10.13 1.05
C VAL A 121 -2.01 -9.59 -0.05
N VAL A 122 -1.74 -8.29 -0.04
CA VAL A 122 -0.77 -7.65 -0.96
C VAL A 122 0.60 -8.31 -0.86
N VAL A 123 1.09 -8.57 0.36
CA VAL A 123 2.38 -9.23 0.59
C VAL A 123 2.36 -10.68 0.09
N ALA A 124 1.26 -11.41 0.26
CA ALA A 124 1.13 -12.76 -0.27
C ALA A 124 1.21 -12.79 -1.80
N ILE A 125 0.50 -11.87 -2.47
CA ILE A 125 0.56 -11.71 -3.93
C ILE A 125 1.97 -11.34 -4.37
N ALA A 126 2.58 -10.34 -3.74
CA ALA A 126 3.94 -9.91 -4.06
C ALA A 126 4.98 -11.03 -3.85
N ARG A 127 4.81 -11.87 -2.82
CA ARG A 127 5.68 -13.04 -2.63
C ARG A 127 5.52 -14.03 -3.77
N TRP A 128 4.28 -14.33 -4.15
CA TRP A 128 3.99 -15.24 -5.26
C TRP A 128 4.56 -14.73 -6.59
N THR A 129 4.41 -13.45 -6.92
CA THR A 129 4.94 -12.87 -8.17
C THR A 129 6.47 -12.90 -8.26
N ASN A 130 7.14 -12.92 -7.11
CA ASN A 130 8.60 -13.02 -7.03
C ASN A 130 9.12 -14.47 -6.96
N GLN A 131 8.24 -15.48 -7.00
CA GLN A 131 8.64 -16.88 -7.08
C GLN A 131 9.13 -17.25 -8.49
N PRO A 132 9.99 -18.28 -8.62
CA PRO A 132 10.30 -18.89 -9.92
C PRO A 132 9.04 -19.38 -10.65
N LEU A 133 9.06 -19.33 -11.99
CA LEU A 133 7.89 -19.64 -12.83
C LEU A 133 7.28 -21.03 -12.56
N ASN A 134 8.11 -22.03 -12.27
CA ASN A 134 7.64 -23.39 -11.94
C ASN A 134 6.82 -23.44 -10.64
N GLU A 135 7.14 -22.59 -9.66
CA GLU A 135 6.37 -22.49 -8.42
C GLU A 135 5.06 -21.72 -8.64
N GLN A 136 5.09 -20.64 -9.44
CA GLN A 136 3.90 -19.86 -9.78
C GLN A 136 2.82 -20.70 -10.48
N VAL A 137 3.24 -21.62 -11.37
CA VAL A 137 2.30 -22.52 -12.06
C VAL A 137 1.71 -23.57 -11.12
N SER A 138 2.44 -23.93 -10.04
CA SER A 138 2.01 -24.99 -9.12
C SER A 138 0.92 -24.56 -8.13
N ALA A 139 0.81 -23.26 -7.85
CA ALA A 139 -0.17 -22.69 -6.93
C ALA A 139 -0.68 -21.36 -7.48
N SER A 140 -1.98 -21.21 -7.68
CA SER A 140 -2.56 -19.96 -8.20
C SER A 140 -2.61 -18.86 -7.13
N CYS A 141 -2.31 -17.61 -7.51
CA CYS A 141 -2.56 -16.44 -6.66
C CYS A 141 -3.97 -15.84 -6.84
N GLU A 142 -4.74 -16.31 -7.82
CA GLU A 142 -6.07 -15.77 -8.16
C GLU A 142 -6.99 -15.65 -6.94
N PRO A 143 -7.06 -16.61 -6.00
CA PRO A 143 -7.92 -16.45 -4.82
C PRO A 143 -7.50 -15.27 -3.91
N ALA A 144 -6.20 -15.00 -3.79
CA ALA A 144 -5.71 -13.86 -3.02
C ALA A 144 -5.98 -12.53 -3.75
N LEU A 145 -5.84 -12.54 -5.07
CA LEU A 145 -6.13 -11.41 -5.94
C LEU A 145 -7.60 -11.02 -5.91
N LEU A 146 -8.52 -11.98 -6.06
CA LEU A 146 -9.95 -11.73 -5.97
C LEU A 146 -10.35 -11.23 -4.58
N LYS A 147 -9.80 -11.82 -3.52
CA LYS A 147 -10.02 -11.34 -2.15
C LYS A 147 -9.59 -9.88 -1.97
N LEU A 148 -8.49 -9.47 -2.60
CA LEU A 148 -8.04 -8.08 -2.57
C LEU A 148 -9.07 -7.18 -3.26
N LEU A 149 -9.50 -7.53 -4.48
CA LEU A 149 -10.42 -6.71 -5.28
C LEU A 149 -11.81 -6.61 -4.65
N ASP A 150 -12.36 -7.73 -4.17
CA ASP A 150 -13.66 -7.76 -3.49
C ASP A 150 -13.68 -6.83 -2.26
N ALA A 151 -12.56 -6.73 -1.54
CA ALA A 151 -12.44 -5.85 -0.39
C ALA A 151 -12.40 -4.36 -0.78
N LEU A 152 -11.84 -4.02 -1.94
CA LEU A 152 -11.81 -2.64 -2.46
C LEU A 152 -13.20 -2.20 -2.95
N SER A 153 -13.99 -3.12 -3.53
CA SER A 153 -15.35 -2.82 -3.96
C SER A 153 -16.35 -2.63 -2.80
N ALA A 154 -15.97 -3.04 -1.59
CA ALA A 154 -16.81 -2.96 -0.40
C ALA A 154 -16.56 -1.70 0.45
N SER A 155 -15.55 -0.89 0.12
CA SER A 155 -15.20 0.36 0.84
C SER A 155 -15.80 1.58 0.18
#